data_AF-A0A542PY34-F1
#
_entry.id   AF-A0A542PY34-F1
#
_cell.length_a   1.000
_cell.length_b   1.000
_cell.length_c   1.000
_cell.angle_alpha   90.00
_cell.angle_beta   90.00
_cell.angle_gamma   90.00
#
_symmetry.space_group_name_H-M   'P 1'
#
loop_
_entity.id
_entity.type
_entity.pdbx_description
1 polymer ?
#
loop_
_entity_poly.entity_id
_entity_poly.type
_entity_poly.pdbx_seq_one_letter_code
_entity_poly.pdbx_strand_id
1 'polypeptide(L)'
;MSAAARTAAPPADGAAGGMNAEQAGRRVEEVLDRLAAAGDESVRAGAEELVRVLMDFYGAGLARIVRLLDAPGSRLTGLLGDELVSSLLLLHDLHPEDTATRITRALDAAGDRAWEVAGFDDASGTLRLRSLGGAGCGCAATTAGAQQAVEDALACFAPEVRAVEVETGVAAGEPALLQIGTRSAARTGPGPAVAKTR
;
A
#
# COMPACT_ATOMS: atom_id res chain seq x y z
N MET A 1 35.41 4.64 -21.34
CA MET A 1 34.15 4.15 -21.96
C MET A 1 33.33 3.51 -20.86
N SER A 2 32.27 4.22 -20.44
CA SER A 2 31.31 3.80 -19.43
C SER A 2 30.30 2.85 -20.08
N ALA A 3 30.05 1.70 -19.47
CA ALA A 3 28.90 0.85 -19.78
C ALA A 3 28.32 0.38 -18.45
N ALA A 4 27.18 0.96 -18.13
CA ALA A 4 26.43 0.78 -16.89
C ALA A 4 26.06 -0.69 -16.68
N ALA A 5 26.42 -1.21 -15.49
CA ALA A 5 25.79 -2.39 -14.95
C ALA A 5 24.31 -2.05 -14.72
N ARG A 6 23.44 -2.55 -15.60
CA ARG A 6 22.01 -2.58 -15.34
C ARG A 6 21.79 -3.52 -14.16
N THR A 7 21.64 -2.94 -12.97
CA THR A 7 21.05 -3.65 -11.83
C THR A 7 19.63 -3.98 -12.24
N ALA A 8 19.41 -5.22 -12.66
CA ALA A 8 18.06 -5.75 -12.81
C ALA A 8 17.38 -5.63 -11.44
N ALA A 9 16.24 -4.93 -11.41
CA ALA A 9 15.36 -4.98 -10.25
C ALA A 9 15.07 -6.46 -9.94
N PRO A 10 15.12 -6.89 -8.67
CA PRO A 10 14.67 -8.23 -8.33
C PRO A 10 13.22 -8.37 -8.84
N PRO A 11 12.84 -9.55 -9.36
CA PRO A 11 11.45 -9.79 -9.70
C PRO A 11 10.60 -9.49 -8.47
N ALA A 12 9.55 -8.69 -8.64
CA ALA A 12 8.50 -8.55 -7.66
C ALA A 12 7.83 -9.92 -7.54
N ASP A 13 8.33 -10.75 -6.63
CA ASP A 13 7.75 -12.05 -6.28
C ASP A 13 6.51 -11.83 -5.40
N GLY A 14 5.60 -10.98 -5.89
CA GLY A 14 4.26 -10.83 -5.34
C GLY A 14 3.43 -12.05 -5.74
N ALA A 15 3.75 -13.22 -5.16
CA ALA A 15 2.94 -14.44 -5.12
C ALA A 15 3.69 -15.69 -4.58
N ALA A 16 4.79 -15.56 -3.82
CA ALA A 16 5.27 -16.72 -3.07
C ALA A 16 4.32 -16.95 -1.88
N GLY A 17 3.37 -17.88 -2.04
CA GLY A 17 2.27 -18.20 -1.11
C GLY A 17 2.68 -18.70 0.28
N GLY A 18 3.41 -17.89 1.03
CA GLY A 18 3.65 -18.01 2.45
C GLY A 18 2.62 -17.22 3.25
N MET A 19 2.41 -17.65 4.49
CA MET A 19 1.55 -16.96 5.45
C MET A 19 2.18 -15.62 5.85
N ASN A 20 1.47 -14.51 5.71
CA ASN A 20 1.93 -13.20 6.21
C ASN A 20 1.78 -13.12 7.74
N ALA A 21 2.34 -12.08 8.37
CA ALA A 21 2.34 -11.96 9.83
C ALA A 21 0.92 -11.91 10.43
N GLU A 22 -0.01 -11.23 9.77
CA GLU A 22 -1.40 -11.15 10.22
C GLU A 22 -2.10 -12.51 10.18
N GLN A 23 -1.93 -13.26 9.08
CA GLN A 23 -2.46 -14.61 8.93
C GLN A 23 -1.83 -15.58 9.93
N ALA A 24 -0.53 -15.42 10.22
CA ALA A 24 0.16 -16.21 11.24
C ALA A 24 -0.37 -15.91 12.65
N GLY A 25 -0.56 -14.64 12.98
CA GLY A 25 -1.17 -14.21 14.24
C GLY A 25 -2.55 -14.80 14.43
N ARG A 26 -3.45 -14.65 13.43
CA ARG A 26 -4.79 -15.24 13.45
C ARG A 26 -4.75 -16.75 13.64
N ARG A 27 -3.84 -17.45 12.96
CA ARG A 27 -3.72 -18.90 13.09
C ARG A 27 -3.25 -19.33 14.47
N VAL A 28 -2.33 -18.58 15.09
CA VAL A 28 -1.89 -18.84 16.47
C VAL A 28 -3.04 -18.62 17.45
N GLU A 29 -3.79 -17.53 17.30
CA GLU A 29 -4.97 -17.23 18.12
C GLU A 29 -6.02 -18.34 18.04
N GLU A 30 -6.39 -18.80 16.84
CA GLU A 30 -7.30 -19.93 16.64
C GLU A 30 -6.82 -21.24 17.31
N VAL A 31 -5.50 -21.46 17.37
CA VAL A 31 -4.93 -22.63 18.06
C VAL A 31 -5.04 -22.45 19.57
N LEU A 32 -4.69 -21.28 20.09
CA LEU A 32 -4.79 -20.96 21.52
C LEU A 32 -6.24 -21.04 22.01
N ASP A 33 -7.19 -20.51 21.26
CA ASP A 33 -8.63 -20.58 21.57
C ASP A 33 -9.14 -22.02 21.63
N ARG A 34 -8.72 -22.87 20.69
CA ARG A 34 -9.07 -24.30 20.70
C ARG A 34 -8.48 -25.02 21.91
N LEU A 35 -7.26 -24.66 22.32
CA LEU A 35 -6.64 -25.22 23.52
C LEU A 35 -7.35 -24.74 24.78
N ALA A 36 -7.75 -23.47 24.84
CA ALA A 36 -8.52 -22.91 25.95
C ALA A 36 -9.91 -23.55 26.07
N ALA A 37 -10.58 -23.80 24.94
CA ALA A 37 -11.90 -24.44 24.90
C ALA A 37 -11.90 -25.89 25.42
N ALA A 38 -10.75 -26.55 25.44
CA ALA A 38 -10.61 -27.89 26.03
C ALA A 38 -10.70 -27.89 27.57
N GLY A 39 -10.68 -26.72 28.21
CA GLY A 39 -10.99 -26.54 29.64
C GLY A 39 -9.81 -26.75 30.60
N ASP A 40 -8.59 -26.93 30.09
CA ASP A 40 -7.39 -27.09 30.92
C ASP A 40 -6.55 -25.81 30.91
N GLU A 41 -6.65 -25.06 32.01
CA GLU A 41 -5.92 -23.81 32.22
C GLU A 41 -4.39 -24.00 32.19
N SER A 42 -3.90 -25.17 32.60
CA SER A 42 -2.46 -25.47 32.55
C SER A 42 -1.96 -25.66 31.12
N VAL A 43 -2.79 -26.26 30.25
CA VAL A 43 -2.49 -26.41 28.82
C VAL A 43 -2.48 -25.05 28.12
N ARG A 44 -3.45 -24.19 28.43
CA ARG A 44 -3.51 -22.82 27.92
C ARG A 44 -2.27 -22.02 28.32
N ALA A 45 -1.94 -22.01 29.62
CA ALA A 45 -0.76 -21.32 30.13
C ALA A 45 0.55 -21.84 29.52
N GLY A 46 0.69 -23.16 29.38
CA GLY A 46 1.87 -23.77 28.75
C GLY A 46 2.01 -23.43 27.27
N ALA A 47 0.90 -23.32 26.53
CA ALA A 47 0.92 -22.90 25.13
C ALA A 47 1.33 -21.43 24.97
N GLU A 48 0.81 -20.53 25.82
CA GLU A 48 1.19 -19.12 25.85
C GLU A 48 2.67 -18.93 26.23
N GLU A 49 3.16 -19.69 27.21
CA GLU A 49 4.56 -19.70 27.58
C GLU A 49 5.45 -20.19 26.43
N LEU A 50 5.05 -21.26 25.75
CA LEU A 50 5.78 -21.77 24.58
C LEU A 50 5.89 -20.71 23.47
N VAL A 51 4.79 -20.03 23.14
CA VAL A 51 4.80 -18.94 22.14
C VAL A 51 5.74 -17.83 22.58
N ARG A 52 5.67 -17.40 23.85
CA ARG A 52 6.53 -16.35 24.40
C ARG A 52 8.01 -16.71 24.28
N VAL A 53 8.41 -17.91 24.71
CA VAL A 53 9.80 -18.39 24.66
C VAL A 53 10.32 -18.46 23.22
N LEU A 54 9.49 -18.95 22.28
CA LEU A 54 9.87 -19.00 20.87
C LEU A 54 10.02 -17.60 20.28
N MET A 55 9.09 -16.68 20.57
CA MET A 55 9.15 -15.28 20.11
C MET A 55 10.40 -14.56 20.64
N ASP A 56 10.74 -14.76 21.92
CA ASP A 56 11.94 -14.19 22.52
C ASP A 56 13.22 -14.74 21.86
N PHE A 57 13.29 -16.05 21.64
CA PHE A 57 14.45 -16.69 21.01
C PHE A 57 14.64 -16.25 19.56
N TYR A 58 13.56 -16.25 18.75
CA TYR A 58 13.62 -15.83 17.36
C TYR A 58 13.92 -14.33 17.25
N GLY A 59 13.33 -13.49 18.10
CA GLY A 59 13.63 -12.06 18.16
C GLY A 59 15.11 -11.79 18.47
N ALA A 60 15.69 -12.49 19.45
CA ALA A 60 17.11 -12.37 19.77
C ALA A 60 18.02 -12.80 18.60
N GLY A 61 17.65 -13.88 17.89
CA GLY A 61 18.34 -14.35 16.69
C GLY A 61 18.30 -13.34 15.56
N LEU A 62 17.11 -12.81 15.25
CA LEU A 62 16.90 -11.78 14.22
C LEU A 62 17.69 -10.50 14.55
N ALA A 63 17.65 -10.03 15.79
CA ALA A 63 18.42 -8.87 16.24
C ALA A 63 19.92 -9.06 16.06
N ARG A 64 20.41 -10.30 16.23
CA ARG A 64 21.81 -10.63 15.94
C ARG A 64 22.10 -10.61 14.45
N ILE A 65 21.22 -11.17 13.62
CA ILE A 65 21.36 -11.20 12.16
C ILE A 65 21.42 -9.77 11.60
N VAL A 66 20.46 -8.91 11.98
CA VAL A 66 20.41 -7.50 11.52
C VAL A 66 21.73 -6.79 11.84
N ARG A 67 22.21 -6.88 13.08
CA ARG A 67 23.49 -6.27 13.48
C ARG A 67 24.71 -6.79 12.71
N LEU A 68 24.69 -8.04 12.28
CA LEU A 68 25.77 -8.62 11.47
C LEU A 68 25.72 -8.16 10.01
N LEU A 69 24.51 -7.84 9.51
CA LEU A 69 24.28 -7.38 8.14
C LEU A 69 24.44 -5.87 7.96
N ASP A 70 24.34 -5.09 9.04
CA ASP A 70 24.49 -3.63 9.08
C ASP A 70 25.96 -3.15 8.97
N ALA A 71 26.89 -4.04 8.62
CA ALA A 71 28.28 -3.66 8.35
C ALA A 71 28.41 -2.83 7.04
N PRO A 72 29.44 -1.95 6.90
CA PRO A 72 29.57 -1.04 5.76
C PRO A 72 29.54 -1.78 4.41
N GLY A 73 28.58 -1.41 3.55
CA GLY A 73 28.25 -2.11 2.29
C GLY A 73 26.91 -2.86 2.31
N SER A 74 25.95 -2.36 3.11
CA SER A 74 24.77 -3.06 3.62
C SER A 74 23.98 -3.86 2.57
N ARG A 75 23.97 -5.19 2.75
CA ARG A 75 22.99 -6.08 2.09
C ARG A 75 21.58 -5.96 2.70
N LEU A 76 21.47 -5.24 3.81
CA LEU A 76 20.23 -5.04 4.55
C LEU A 76 19.13 -4.38 3.70
N THR A 77 19.46 -3.41 2.85
CA THR A 77 18.49 -2.71 2.00
C THR A 77 17.70 -3.65 1.08
N GLY A 78 18.33 -4.72 0.59
CA GLY A 78 17.64 -5.72 -0.23
C GLY A 78 16.62 -6.54 0.56
N LEU A 79 16.91 -6.80 1.85
CA LEU A 79 16.01 -7.53 2.75
C LEU A 79 14.81 -6.68 3.18
N LEU A 80 15.00 -5.36 3.35
CA LEU A 80 13.90 -4.43 3.63
C LEU A 80 12.96 -4.24 2.42
N GLY A 81 13.35 -4.71 1.24
CA GLY A 81 12.47 -4.76 0.08
C GLY A 81 11.53 -5.98 0.05
N ASP A 82 11.81 -6.99 0.88
CA ASP A 82 10.98 -8.19 0.99
C ASP A 82 9.89 -7.97 2.03
N GLU A 83 8.63 -8.18 1.63
CA GLU A 83 7.45 -7.96 2.46
C GLU A 83 7.44 -8.82 3.72
N LEU A 84 7.77 -10.11 3.58
CA LEU A 84 7.76 -11.05 4.70
C LEU A 84 8.86 -10.73 5.69
N VAL A 85 10.07 -10.43 5.19
CA VAL A 85 11.19 -10.06 6.05
C VAL A 85 10.92 -8.74 6.78
N SER A 86 10.37 -7.74 6.08
CA SER A 86 10.04 -6.45 6.69
C SER A 86 8.99 -6.60 7.79
N SER A 87 7.93 -7.37 7.52
CA SER A 87 6.89 -7.68 8.49
C SER A 87 7.43 -8.43 9.72
N LEU A 88 8.34 -9.38 9.52
CA LEU A 88 8.98 -10.11 10.62
C LEU A 88 9.88 -9.21 11.48
N LEU A 89 10.63 -8.29 10.86
CA LEU A 89 11.44 -7.32 11.60
C LEU A 89 10.58 -6.36 12.41
N LEU A 90 9.43 -5.94 11.87
CA LEU A 90 8.46 -5.10 12.58
C LEU A 90 7.83 -5.80 13.78
N LEU A 91 7.45 -7.07 13.63
CA LEU A 91 6.89 -7.88 14.72
C LEU A 91 7.83 -7.95 15.94
N HIS A 92 9.14 -7.79 15.72
CA HIS A 92 10.16 -7.81 16.77
C HIS A 92 10.74 -6.43 17.12
N ASP A 93 10.17 -5.33 16.61
CA ASP A 93 10.69 -3.96 16.79
C ASP A 93 12.15 -3.77 16.32
N LEU A 94 12.56 -4.52 15.29
CA LEU A 94 13.91 -4.54 14.72
C LEU A 94 14.03 -3.80 13.39
N HIS A 95 12.94 -3.22 12.90
CA HIS A 95 12.96 -2.54 11.61
C HIS A 95 13.76 -1.22 11.71
N PRO A 96 14.77 -1.01 10.85
CA PRO A 96 15.64 0.17 10.94
C PRO A 96 14.99 1.45 10.41
N GLU A 97 14.02 1.33 9.49
CA GLU A 97 13.27 2.47 8.95
C GLU A 97 12.15 2.87 9.87
N ASP A 98 11.89 4.18 9.99
CA ASP A 98 10.74 4.73 10.70
C ASP A 98 9.41 4.47 9.98
N THR A 99 8.29 4.67 10.68
CA THR A 99 6.93 4.47 10.17
C THR A 99 6.67 5.25 8.88
N ALA A 100 7.10 6.51 8.78
CA ALA A 100 6.86 7.33 7.60
C ALA A 100 7.59 6.81 6.35
N THR A 101 8.83 6.36 6.53
CA THR A 101 9.65 5.75 5.47
C THR A 101 9.01 4.45 5.00
N ARG A 102 8.52 3.62 5.93
CA ARG A 102 7.84 2.36 5.60
C ARG A 102 6.52 2.58 4.87
N ILE A 103 5.71 3.55 5.30
CA ILE A 103 4.46 3.90 4.61
C ILE A 103 4.77 4.34 3.16
N THR A 104 5.80 5.16 2.97
CA THR A 104 6.22 5.60 1.63
C THR A 104 6.65 4.40 0.77
N ARG A 105 7.44 3.48 1.35
CA ARG A 105 7.84 2.23 0.68
C ARG A 105 6.65 1.36 0.30
N ALA A 106 5.64 1.25 1.15
CA ALA A 106 4.42 0.51 0.88
C ALA A 106 3.67 1.09 -0.34
N LEU A 107 3.54 2.42 -0.40
CA LEU A 107 2.93 3.11 -1.54
C LEU A 107 3.74 2.90 -2.82
N ASP A 108 5.06 3.04 -2.76
CA ASP A 108 5.95 2.78 -3.90
C ASP A 108 5.79 1.33 -4.43
N ALA A 109 5.69 0.34 -3.52
CA ALA A 109 5.49 -1.07 -3.86
C ALA A 109 4.13 -1.35 -4.51
N ALA A 110 3.08 -0.64 -4.09
CA ALA A 110 1.75 -0.70 -4.69
C ALA A 110 1.68 -0.04 -6.10
N GLY A 111 2.78 0.54 -6.59
CA GLY A 111 2.90 1.12 -7.93
C GLY A 111 2.46 2.58 -8.01
N ASP A 112 2.60 3.33 -6.92
CA ASP A 112 1.79 4.49 -6.68
C ASP A 112 2.48 5.84 -6.89
N ARG A 113 2.06 6.54 -7.95
CA ARG A 113 2.21 8.01 -8.07
C ARG A 113 0.86 8.71 -7.90
N ALA A 114 -0.16 7.99 -7.48
CA ALA A 114 -1.54 8.42 -7.42
C ALA A 114 -2.03 8.69 -5.99
N TRP A 115 -1.28 8.38 -4.93
CA TRP A 115 -1.60 8.77 -3.56
C TRP A 115 -0.50 9.66 -2.94
N GLU A 116 -0.93 10.67 -2.20
CA GLU A 116 -0.10 11.54 -1.38
C GLU A 116 -0.48 11.31 0.09
N VAL A 117 0.51 11.16 0.97
CA VAL A 117 0.26 11.05 2.41
C VAL A 117 -0.15 12.41 2.95
N ALA A 118 -1.41 12.55 3.36
CA ALA A 118 -1.94 13.75 3.99
C ALA A 118 -1.66 13.79 5.50
N GLY A 119 -1.48 12.63 6.13
CA GLY A 119 -1.04 12.51 7.51
C GLY A 119 -1.25 11.11 8.08
N PHE A 120 -0.58 10.82 9.19
CA PHE A 120 -0.74 9.58 9.94
C PHE A 120 -0.96 9.91 11.42
N ASP A 121 -1.95 9.27 12.02
CA ASP A 121 -2.21 9.36 13.47
C ASP A 121 -1.78 8.05 14.15
N ASP A 122 -0.69 8.13 14.91
CA ASP A 122 -0.07 6.99 15.61
C ASP A 122 -0.99 6.40 16.68
N ALA A 123 -1.85 7.21 17.31
CA ALA A 123 -2.73 6.76 18.39
C ALA A 123 -3.89 5.88 17.87
N SER A 124 -4.46 6.24 16.72
CA SER A 124 -5.54 5.48 16.08
C SER A 124 -5.03 4.46 15.06
N GLY A 125 -3.82 4.65 14.53
CA GLY A 125 -3.31 3.89 13.38
C GLY A 125 -3.98 4.29 12.07
N THR A 126 -4.59 5.48 11.99
CA THR A 126 -5.29 5.94 10.79
C THR A 126 -4.36 6.71 9.86
N LEU A 127 -4.21 6.20 8.63
CA LEU A 127 -3.47 6.84 7.55
C LEU A 127 -4.44 7.61 6.63
N ARG A 128 -4.23 8.91 6.49
CA ARG A 128 -4.95 9.76 5.54
C ARG A 128 -4.16 9.86 4.24
N LEU A 129 -4.79 9.42 3.16
CA LEU A 129 -4.26 9.49 1.80
C LEU A 129 -5.11 10.44 0.95
N ARG A 130 -4.44 11.23 0.11
CA ARG A 130 -5.09 12.05 -0.92
C ARG A 130 -4.83 11.42 -2.28
N SER A 131 -5.87 11.27 -3.09
CA SER A 131 -5.68 10.85 -4.48
C SER A 131 -5.16 12.01 -5.34
N LEU A 132 -4.03 11.81 -6.02
CA LEU A 132 -3.45 12.67 -7.04
C LEU A 132 -4.00 12.34 -8.46
N GLY A 133 -4.78 11.27 -8.60
CA GLY A 133 -5.39 10.81 -9.84
C GLY A 133 -6.54 11.71 -10.31
N GLY A 134 -6.34 12.38 -11.44
CA GLY A 134 -7.14 13.51 -11.94
C GLY A 134 -8.63 13.27 -12.15
N ALA A 135 -9.38 14.38 -12.07
CA ALA A 135 -10.76 14.52 -12.52
C ALA A 135 -10.91 14.11 -14.00
N GLY A 136 -11.17 12.82 -14.26
CA GLY A 136 -11.35 12.33 -15.62
C GLY A 136 -11.52 10.81 -15.69
N CYS A 137 -12.77 10.39 -15.94
CA CYS A 137 -13.23 9.01 -16.15
C CYS A 137 -13.32 8.13 -14.89
N GLY A 138 -14.50 8.18 -14.26
CA GLY A 138 -14.89 7.36 -13.12
C GLY A 138 -15.11 5.88 -13.46
N CYS A 139 -14.02 5.14 -13.65
CA CYS A 139 -14.06 3.68 -13.57
C CYS A 139 -13.81 3.26 -12.12
N ALA A 140 -14.86 3.21 -11.30
CA ALA A 140 -14.81 2.82 -9.88
C ALA A 140 -14.10 1.45 -9.63
N ALA A 141 -14.09 0.57 -10.62
CA ALA A 141 -13.37 -0.70 -10.57
C ALA A 141 -11.83 -0.53 -10.53
N THR A 142 -11.29 0.53 -11.15
CA THR A 142 -9.85 0.79 -11.18
C THR A 142 -9.34 1.42 -9.88
N THR A 143 -10.16 2.26 -9.24
CA THR A 143 -9.85 2.87 -7.95
C THR A 143 -9.94 1.87 -6.79
N ALA A 144 -10.92 0.97 -6.82
CA ALA A 144 -11.05 -0.08 -5.80
C ALA A 144 -9.88 -1.07 -5.84
N GLY A 145 -9.43 -1.48 -7.04
CA GLY A 145 -8.25 -2.34 -7.18
C GLY A 145 -6.95 -1.67 -6.72
N ALA A 146 -6.79 -0.37 -7.01
CA ALA A 146 -5.63 0.39 -6.55
C ALA A 146 -5.63 0.59 -5.03
N GLN A 147 -6.80 0.83 -4.43
CA GLN A 147 -6.93 0.92 -2.97
C GLN A 147 -6.58 -0.41 -2.29
N GLN A 148 -7.09 -1.53 -2.81
CA GLN A 148 -6.77 -2.85 -2.26
C GLN A 148 -5.26 -3.14 -2.32
N ALA A 149 -4.60 -2.82 -3.42
CA ALA A 149 -3.15 -2.99 -3.55
C ALA A 149 -2.36 -2.16 -2.53
N VAL A 150 -2.82 -0.95 -2.22
CA VAL A 150 -2.24 -0.11 -1.17
C VAL A 150 -2.46 -0.71 0.22
N GLU A 151 -3.68 -1.17 0.52
CA GLU A 151 -3.99 -1.81 1.80
C GLU A 151 -3.16 -3.09 2.01
N ASP A 152 -3.02 -3.92 0.97
CA ASP A 152 -2.20 -5.14 1.00
C ASP A 152 -0.71 -4.80 1.24
N ALA A 153 -0.17 -3.80 0.53
CA ALA A 153 1.20 -3.36 0.72
C ALA A 153 1.44 -2.75 2.11
N LEU A 154 0.49 -1.97 2.63
CA LEU A 154 0.54 -1.40 3.98
C LEU A 154 0.50 -2.50 5.04
N ALA A 155 -0.32 -3.54 4.87
CA ALA A 155 -0.35 -4.68 5.79
C ALA A 155 1.00 -5.39 5.90
N CYS A 156 1.80 -5.40 4.82
CA CYS A 156 3.13 -5.99 4.79
C CYS A 156 4.22 -5.07 5.36
N PHE A 157 4.26 -3.81 4.91
CA PHE A 157 5.36 -2.88 5.21
C PHE A 157 5.09 -1.94 6.39
N ALA A 158 3.83 -1.66 6.72
CA ALA A 158 3.41 -0.73 7.77
C ALA A 158 2.16 -1.26 8.54
N PRO A 159 2.26 -2.41 9.24
CA PRO A 159 1.14 -3.06 9.93
C PRO A 159 0.53 -2.24 11.08
N GLU A 160 1.20 -1.18 11.54
CA GLU A 160 0.67 -0.17 12.44
C GLU A 160 -0.48 0.66 11.82
N VAL A 161 -0.58 0.68 10.48
CA VAL A 161 -1.70 1.30 9.77
C VAL A 161 -2.89 0.36 9.82
N ARG A 162 -3.86 0.71 10.67
CA ARG A 162 -5.07 -0.08 10.92
C ARG A 162 -6.25 0.33 10.05
N ALA A 163 -6.25 1.58 9.59
CA ALA A 163 -7.31 2.13 8.75
C ALA A 163 -6.74 3.12 7.75
N VAL A 164 -7.26 3.09 6.53
CA VAL A 164 -6.93 4.02 5.46
C VAL A 164 -8.13 4.90 5.15
N GLU A 165 -7.96 6.21 5.27
CA GLU A 165 -8.96 7.22 4.92
C GLU A 165 -8.53 7.93 3.63
N VAL A 166 -9.38 7.85 2.61
CA VAL A 166 -9.12 8.50 1.33
C VAL A 166 -9.85 9.84 1.24
N GLU A 167 -9.09 10.93 1.20
CA GLU A 167 -9.58 12.25 0.81
C GLU A 167 -9.82 12.26 -0.71
N THR A 168 -11.06 12.02 -1.12
CA THR A 168 -11.50 12.39 -2.47
C THR A 168 -11.75 13.90 -2.46
N GLY A 169 -10.95 14.65 -3.22
CA GLY A 169 -11.18 16.08 -3.37
C GLY A 169 -12.58 16.32 -3.90
N VAL A 170 -13.50 16.77 -3.04
CA VAL A 170 -14.71 17.45 -3.50
C VAL A 170 -14.19 18.73 -4.15
N ALA A 171 -14.18 18.75 -5.48
CA ALA A 171 -13.94 19.97 -6.23
C ALA A 171 -15.05 20.99 -5.87
N ALA A 172 -14.81 21.76 -4.82
CA ALA A 172 -15.55 22.99 -4.56
C ALA A 172 -15.13 23.99 -5.64
N GLY A 173 -15.89 24.00 -6.72
CA GLY A 173 -15.70 24.86 -7.87
C GLY A 173 -15.89 24.09 -9.16
N GLU A 174 -17.15 23.89 -9.57
CA GLU A 174 -17.44 23.64 -10.97
C GLU A 174 -16.68 24.67 -11.81
N PRO A 175 -15.84 24.27 -12.78
CA PRO A 175 -15.25 25.24 -13.69
C PRO A 175 -16.42 25.92 -14.40
N ALA A 176 -16.55 27.23 -14.19
CA ALA A 176 -17.63 28.03 -14.78
C ALA A 176 -17.69 27.72 -16.27
N LEU A 177 -18.72 26.97 -16.67
CA LEU A 177 -18.95 26.60 -18.05
C LEU A 177 -19.14 27.89 -18.83
N LEU A 178 -18.10 28.31 -19.55
CA LEU A 178 -18.19 29.40 -20.50
C LEU A 178 -19.09 28.91 -21.64
N GLN A 179 -20.37 29.25 -21.57
CA GLN A 179 -21.30 29.01 -22.67
C GLN A 179 -20.87 29.86 -23.86
N ILE A 180 -20.22 29.22 -24.83
CA ILE A 180 -19.98 29.81 -26.15
C ILE A 180 -21.32 29.77 -26.89
N GLY A 181 -22.07 30.87 -26.78
CA GLY A 181 -23.29 31.07 -27.55
C GLY A 181 -22.98 31.02 -29.05
N THR A 182 -23.60 30.08 -29.77
CA THR A 182 -23.52 30.04 -31.23
C THR A 182 -24.32 31.20 -31.80
N ARG A 183 -23.61 32.12 -32.46
CA ARG A 183 -24.21 33.26 -33.16
C ARG A 183 -25.11 32.74 -34.28
N SER A 184 -26.42 32.79 -34.10
CA SER A 184 -27.40 32.56 -35.17
C SER A 184 -27.22 33.65 -36.23
N ALA A 185 -26.71 33.27 -37.41
CA ALA A 185 -26.63 34.15 -38.56
C ALA A 185 -28.06 34.39 -39.08
N ALA A 186 -28.50 35.65 -38.96
CA ALA A 186 -29.78 36.10 -39.47
C ALA A 186 -29.89 35.82 -40.98
N ARG A 187 -31.01 35.18 -41.32
CA ARG A 187 -31.51 34.96 -42.68
C ARG A 187 -31.73 36.28 -43.40
N THR A 188 -31.19 36.40 -44.60
CA THR A 188 -31.81 37.22 -45.66
C THR A 188 -31.47 36.62 -47.02
N GLY A 189 -32.46 35.98 -47.66
CA GLY A 189 -32.50 35.86 -49.13
C GLY A 189 -33.00 37.18 -49.75
N PRO A 190 -33.13 37.30 -51.08
CA PRO A 190 -33.55 36.26 -52.03
C PRO A 190 -32.68 36.14 -53.31
N GLY A 191 -32.93 35.09 -54.11
CA GLY A 191 -32.24 34.76 -55.38
C GLY A 191 -32.50 35.73 -56.55
N PRO A 192 -32.14 35.41 -57.82
CA PRO A 192 -32.60 34.19 -58.49
C PRO A 192 -31.58 33.50 -59.46
N ALA A 193 -32.09 32.46 -60.11
CA ALA A 193 -31.46 31.44 -60.95
C ALA A 193 -30.93 31.89 -62.32
N VAL A 194 -29.97 31.13 -62.88
CA VAL A 194 -29.91 30.79 -64.31
C VAL A 194 -29.35 29.36 -64.49
N ALA A 195 -29.94 28.63 -65.42
CA ALA A 195 -29.74 27.23 -65.77
C ALA A 195 -28.76 27.01 -66.94
N LYS A 196 -28.28 25.75 -67.07
CA LYS A 196 -27.98 24.92 -68.27
C LYS A 196 -26.62 24.20 -68.18
N THR A 197 -26.59 22.86 -68.14
CA THR A 197 -26.43 21.89 -69.27
C THR A 197 -25.01 22.00 -69.87
N ARG A 198 -24.15 20.97 -69.84
CA ARG A 198 -24.27 19.61 -70.39
C ARG A 198 -23.18 18.72 -69.80
#